data_AF-A0A6F9ADC0-F1
#
_entry.id   AF-A0A6F9ADC0-F1
#
_cell.length_a   1.000
_cell.length_b   1.000
_cell.length_c   1.000
_cell.angle_alpha   90.00
_cell.angle_beta   90.00
_cell.angle_gamma   90.00
#
_symmetry.space_group_name_H-M   'P 1'
#
loop_
_entity.id
_entity.type
_entity.pdbx_description
1 polymer ?
#
loop_
_entity_poly.entity_id
_entity_poly.type
_entity_poly.pdbx_seq_one_letter_code
_entity_poly.pdbx_strand_id
1 'polypeptide(L)'
;MRFNDQLATPVVENRLVSHAAVFKPSPIMVKGLEATEWPGRSQTLRHGPVTYYLDGAHTMGSMQACVHWFSQETQQEESSNRGPVIRVLLFNTTGERDSAAILKLLEPCQFDFAVFCPNITETITENNADQQNFNVSVENMLTRCIDNQISWQRLSGTDIQQQSESELLIKDRLPLVAKTRTHTLVFPCILSALQWISQGRDVVLATAGSPYLPVQSSITAKAEPLREAAHVSVLVTGSLHLVGGVLKYLDPSLAS
;
A
#
# COMPACT_ATOMS: atom_id res chain seq x y z
N MET A 1 -52.77 51.58 -18.25
CA MET A 1 -52.65 50.30 -17.53
C MET A 1 -52.40 49.20 -18.57
N ARG A 2 -51.13 48.98 -18.92
CA ARG A 2 -50.64 47.87 -19.75
C ARG A 2 -49.24 47.51 -19.24
N PHE A 3 -49.04 46.21 -19.10
CA PHE A 3 -47.87 45.51 -18.59
C PHE A 3 -46.57 45.85 -19.35
N ASN A 4 -45.43 45.80 -18.65
CA ASN A 4 -44.21 45.26 -19.24
C ASN A 4 -43.30 44.72 -18.13
N ASP A 5 -43.47 43.44 -17.81
CA ASP A 5 -42.43 42.61 -17.21
C ASP A 5 -41.32 42.41 -18.25
N GLN A 6 -40.12 42.91 -17.98
CA GLN A 6 -38.92 42.45 -18.66
C GLN A 6 -38.03 41.77 -17.61
N LEU A 7 -38.18 40.45 -17.55
CA LEU A 7 -37.22 39.54 -16.93
C LEU A 7 -35.84 39.78 -17.56
N ALA A 8 -34.90 40.24 -16.73
CA ALA A 8 -33.48 40.23 -17.09
C ALA A 8 -33.02 38.78 -17.26
N THR A 9 -32.60 38.44 -18.47
CA THR A 9 -31.95 37.15 -18.76
C THR A 9 -30.56 37.15 -18.12
N PRO A 10 -30.16 36.08 -17.41
CA PRO A 10 -28.80 35.99 -16.88
C PRO A 10 -27.87 35.75 -18.06
N VAL A 11 -26.95 36.69 -18.30
CA VAL A 11 -25.82 36.49 -19.21
C VAL A 11 -24.95 35.40 -18.60
N VAL A 12 -25.05 34.19 -19.13
CA VAL A 12 -24.11 33.11 -18.83
C VAL A 12 -22.80 33.45 -19.53
N GLU A 13 -21.91 34.12 -18.80
CA GLU A 13 -20.57 34.42 -19.26
C GLU A 13 -19.79 33.10 -19.35
N ASN A 14 -19.84 32.50 -20.54
CA ASN A 14 -19.13 31.27 -20.86
C ASN A 14 -17.63 31.60 -20.94
N ARG A 15 -16.96 31.58 -19.78
CA ARG A 15 -15.49 31.68 -19.70
C ARG A 15 -14.89 30.50 -20.43
N LEU A 16 -14.60 30.70 -21.72
CA LEU A 16 -13.73 29.84 -22.51
C LEU A 16 -12.39 29.77 -21.78
N VAL A 17 -12.15 28.66 -21.09
CA VAL A 17 -10.85 28.38 -20.48
C VAL A 17 -9.87 28.23 -21.64
N SER A 18 -9.01 29.23 -21.85
CA SER A 18 -7.94 29.17 -22.83
C SER A 18 -7.01 28.03 -22.45
N HIS A 19 -7.13 26.89 -23.13
CA HIS A 19 -6.18 25.81 -22.99
C HIS A 19 -4.78 26.32 -23.37
N ALA A 20 -3.78 26.00 -22.56
CA ALA A 20 -2.40 26.34 -22.85
C ALA A 20 -1.98 25.75 -24.21
N ALA A 21 -1.19 26.49 -24.99
CA ALA A 21 -0.66 25.99 -26.25
C ALA A 21 0.15 24.69 -26.00
N VAL A 22 -0.10 23.67 -26.82
CA VAL A 22 0.60 22.39 -26.72
C VAL A 22 2.10 22.62 -26.94
N PHE A 23 2.89 22.31 -25.91
CA PHE A 23 4.34 22.42 -25.94
C PHE A 23 4.95 21.07 -26.32
N LYS A 24 5.81 21.05 -27.36
CA LYS A 24 6.58 19.85 -27.73
C LYS A 24 7.90 19.83 -26.95
N PRO A 25 8.16 18.81 -26.11
CA PRO A 25 9.42 18.71 -25.37
C PRO A 25 10.62 18.67 -26.30
N SER A 26 11.70 19.37 -25.94
CA SER A 26 12.98 19.27 -26.63
C SER A 26 13.66 17.92 -26.34
N PRO A 27 14.63 17.47 -27.15
CA PRO A 27 15.33 16.21 -26.89
C PRO A 27 15.98 16.14 -25.50
N ILE A 28 16.50 17.27 -24.98
CA ILE A 28 17.09 17.30 -23.64
C ILE A 28 16.04 17.22 -22.53
N MET A 29 14.84 17.76 -22.76
CA MET A 29 13.71 17.60 -21.83
C MET A 29 13.22 16.16 -21.83
N VAL A 30 13.08 15.52 -23.00
CA VAL A 30 12.73 14.09 -23.10
C VAL A 30 13.76 13.24 -22.36
N LYS A 31 15.05 13.48 -22.60
CA LYS A 31 16.13 12.78 -21.89
C LYS A 31 16.07 13.00 -20.37
N GLY A 32 15.79 14.24 -19.94
CA GLY A 32 15.62 14.56 -18.52
C GLY A 32 14.45 13.80 -17.90
N LEU A 33 13.31 13.74 -18.58
CA LEU A 33 12.13 12.99 -18.13
C LEU A 33 12.39 11.49 -18.08
N GLU A 34 13.06 10.93 -19.09
CA GLU A 34 13.42 9.52 -19.17
C GLU A 34 14.42 9.11 -18.06
N ALA A 35 15.39 9.98 -17.77
CA ALA A 35 16.39 9.75 -16.73
C ALA A 35 15.95 10.17 -15.32
N THR A 36 14.72 10.67 -15.15
CA THR A 36 14.24 11.09 -13.83
C THR A 36 13.93 9.87 -12.98
N GLU A 37 14.62 9.75 -11.84
CA GLU A 37 14.28 8.79 -10.80
C GLU A 37 13.47 9.47 -9.70
N TRP A 38 12.42 8.79 -9.23
CA TRP A 38 11.63 9.25 -8.10
C TRP A 38 11.47 8.10 -7.10
N PRO A 39 12.42 7.97 -6.14
CA PRO A 39 12.36 6.94 -5.14
C PRO A 39 11.03 6.95 -4.39
N GLY A 40 10.42 5.77 -4.26
CA GLY A 40 9.13 5.56 -3.61
C GLY A 40 7.90 5.97 -4.43
N ARG A 41 8.03 6.16 -5.74
CA ARG A 41 6.91 6.35 -6.68
C ARG A 41 6.93 5.28 -7.75
N SER A 42 5.92 4.39 -7.71
CA SER A 42 5.77 3.27 -8.64
C SER A 42 7.10 2.53 -8.88
N GLN A 43 7.86 2.31 -7.80
CA GLN A 43 9.20 1.76 -7.83
C GLN A 43 9.15 0.26 -7.51
N THR A 44 9.79 -0.56 -8.34
CA THR A 44 9.88 -2.01 -8.16
C THR A 44 11.31 -2.42 -7.79
N LEU A 45 11.50 -3.10 -6.66
CA LEU A 45 12.78 -3.68 -6.23
C LEU A 45 12.67 -5.21 -6.21
N ARG A 46 13.57 -5.91 -6.90
CA ARG A 46 13.56 -7.38 -7.05
C ARG A 46 14.72 -8.01 -6.28
N HIS A 47 14.45 -8.57 -5.11
CA HIS A 47 15.44 -9.16 -4.21
C HIS A 47 15.28 -10.69 -4.16
N GLY A 48 15.79 -11.37 -5.18
CA GLY A 48 15.66 -12.82 -5.30
C GLY A 48 14.19 -13.25 -5.41
N PRO A 49 13.65 -14.05 -4.46
CA PRO A 49 12.27 -14.49 -4.49
C PRO A 49 11.27 -13.49 -3.89
N VAL A 50 11.72 -12.30 -3.47
CA VAL A 50 10.85 -11.24 -2.93
C VAL A 50 10.90 -10.02 -3.85
N THR A 51 9.75 -9.56 -4.31
CA THR A 51 9.63 -8.30 -5.06
C THR A 51 8.85 -7.29 -4.24
N TYR A 52 9.41 -6.08 -4.09
CA TYR A 52 8.79 -4.96 -3.40
C TYR A 52 8.30 -3.93 -4.41
N TYR A 53 7.05 -3.54 -4.25
CA TYR A 53 6.35 -2.53 -5.02
C TYR A 53 6.11 -1.34 -4.09
N LEU A 54 6.76 -0.21 -4.36
CA LEU A 54 6.84 0.93 -3.46
C LEU A 54 6.13 2.14 -4.07
N ASP A 55 5.06 2.60 -3.43
CA ASP A 55 4.41 3.86 -3.81
C ASP A 55 3.86 4.60 -2.59
N GLY A 56 4.30 5.83 -2.34
CA GLY A 56 3.81 6.65 -1.23
C GLY A 56 2.41 7.25 -1.41
N ALA A 57 1.52 6.59 -2.15
CA ALA A 57 0.15 7.04 -2.41
C ALA A 57 -0.64 7.13 -1.10
N HIS A 58 -1.40 8.21 -0.92
CA HIS A 58 -2.13 8.49 0.33
C HIS A 58 -3.38 9.36 0.12
N THR A 59 -3.83 9.49 -1.13
CA THR A 59 -5.09 10.14 -1.52
C THR A 59 -5.88 9.15 -2.39
N MET A 60 -7.19 9.33 -2.51
CA MET A 60 -8.02 8.44 -3.33
C MET A 60 -7.49 8.29 -4.77
N GLY A 61 -7.21 9.41 -5.44
CA GLY A 61 -6.72 9.39 -6.82
C GLY A 61 -5.32 8.79 -6.96
N SER A 62 -4.39 9.10 -6.05
CA SER A 62 -3.05 8.49 -6.09
C SER A 62 -3.09 6.99 -5.77
N MET A 63 -3.97 6.57 -4.87
CA MET A 63 -4.13 5.15 -4.53
C MET A 63 -4.74 4.35 -5.67
N GLN A 64 -5.69 4.92 -6.42
CA GLN A 64 -6.21 4.28 -7.64
C GLN A 64 -5.12 4.06 -8.69
N ALA A 65 -4.25 5.05 -8.90
CA ALA A 65 -3.10 4.91 -9.79
C ALA A 65 -2.12 3.84 -9.29
N CYS A 66 -1.83 3.83 -7.99
CA CYS A 66 -0.99 2.82 -7.33
C CYS A 66 -1.55 1.39 -7.51
N VAL A 67 -2.85 1.19 -7.26
CA VAL A 67 -3.54 -0.10 -7.45
C VAL A 67 -3.45 -0.57 -8.89
N HIS A 68 -3.71 0.33 -9.85
CA HIS A 68 -3.62 0.01 -11.27
C HIS A 68 -2.20 -0.41 -11.67
N TRP A 69 -1.20 0.38 -11.28
CA TRP A 69 0.22 0.06 -11.54
C TRP A 69 0.62 -1.28 -10.91
N PHE A 70 0.34 -1.49 -9.62
CA PHE A 70 0.66 -2.75 -8.92
C PHE A 70 0.01 -3.97 -9.60
N SER A 71 -1.25 -3.85 -10.02
CA SER A 71 -1.97 -4.93 -10.72
C SER A 71 -1.29 -5.28 -12.05
N GLN A 72 -0.81 -4.29 -12.79
CA GLN A 72 -0.13 -4.51 -14.07
C GLN A 72 1.23 -5.20 -13.87
N GLU A 73 2.02 -4.73 -12.92
CA GLU A 73 3.34 -5.31 -12.66
C GLU A 73 3.25 -6.76 -12.15
N THR A 74 2.33 -7.04 -11.22
CA THR A 74 2.15 -8.38 -10.66
C THR A 74 1.62 -9.37 -11.69
N GLN A 75 0.72 -8.96 -12.59
CA GLN A 75 0.26 -9.81 -13.69
C GLN A 75 1.39 -10.21 -14.64
N GLN A 76 2.29 -9.27 -14.96
CA GLN A 76 3.46 -9.57 -15.78
C GLN A 76 4.40 -10.57 -15.08
N GLU A 77 4.63 -10.40 -13.78
CA GLU A 77 5.48 -11.31 -13.01
C GLU A 77 4.86 -12.72 -12.87
N GLU A 78 3.56 -12.82 -12.59
CA GLU A 78 2.85 -14.10 -12.48
C GLU A 78 2.79 -14.87 -13.80
N SER A 79 2.72 -14.16 -14.94
CA SER A 79 2.76 -14.79 -16.26
C SER A 79 4.07 -15.52 -16.57
N SER A 80 5.12 -15.28 -15.78
CA SER A 80 6.44 -15.90 -15.94
C SER A 80 6.55 -17.32 -15.35
N ASN A 81 5.42 -17.98 -15.00
CA ASN A 81 5.34 -19.38 -14.53
C ASN A 81 6.26 -19.73 -13.34
N ARG A 82 6.40 -18.82 -12.37
CA ARG A 82 7.33 -18.97 -11.24
C ARG A 82 6.82 -19.87 -10.10
N GLY A 83 5.60 -20.40 -10.17
CA GLY A 83 4.96 -21.16 -9.08
C GLY A 83 4.02 -20.29 -8.22
N PRO A 84 3.60 -20.75 -7.03
CA PRO A 84 2.66 -20.01 -6.19
C PRO A 84 3.26 -18.68 -5.71
N VAL A 85 2.48 -17.60 -5.84
CA VAL A 85 2.82 -16.25 -5.40
C VAL A 85 1.97 -15.87 -4.19
N ILE A 86 2.60 -15.33 -3.16
CA ILE A 86 1.91 -14.74 -2.01
C ILE A 86 1.98 -13.22 -2.12
N ARG A 87 0.83 -12.57 -1.99
CA ARG A 87 0.71 -11.10 -2.04
C ARG A 87 0.56 -10.53 -0.64
N VAL A 88 1.42 -9.58 -0.30
CA VAL A 88 1.44 -8.92 1.00
C VAL A 88 1.25 -7.42 0.85
N LEU A 89 0.33 -6.84 1.61
CA LEU A 89 0.21 -5.40 1.80
C LEU A 89 0.98 -4.98 3.05
N LEU A 90 1.86 -3.99 2.95
CA LEU A 90 2.44 -3.26 4.06
C LEU A 90 1.93 -1.82 4.03
N PHE A 91 1.13 -1.43 5.02
CA PHE A 91 0.37 -0.19 4.96
C PHE A 91 0.42 0.63 6.25
N ASN A 92 0.52 1.94 6.07
CA ASN A 92 0.23 2.91 7.12
C ASN A 92 -0.06 4.29 6.51
N THR A 93 -0.88 5.10 7.19
CA THR A 93 -1.16 6.49 6.81
C THR A 93 -0.70 7.46 7.90
N THR A 94 -0.44 8.71 7.51
CA THR A 94 -0.11 9.80 8.43
C THR A 94 -1.24 10.82 8.54
N GLY A 95 -1.42 11.41 9.72
CA GLY A 95 -2.40 12.48 9.97
C GLY A 95 -3.87 12.02 9.90
N GLU A 96 -4.78 12.99 9.88
CA GLU A 96 -6.23 12.78 9.84
C GLU A 96 -6.67 12.47 8.40
N ARG A 97 -6.56 11.21 7.99
CA ARG A 97 -6.99 10.71 6.67
C ARG A 97 -7.98 9.58 6.87
N ASP A 98 -8.95 9.48 5.97
CA ASP A 98 -9.87 8.35 5.93
C ASP A 98 -9.14 7.11 5.40
N SER A 99 -8.43 6.42 6.30
CA SER A 99 -7.69 5.22 5.96
C SER A 99 -8.61 4.08 5.52
N ALA A 100 -9.84 4.01 6.02
CA ALA A 100 -10.81 3.00 5.61
C ALA A 100 -11.21 3.17 4.13
N ALA A 101 -11.47 4.40 3.68
CA ALA A 101 -11.76 4.68 2.27
C ALA A 101 -10.57 4.34 1.35
N ILE A 102 -9.34 4.65 1.79
CA ILE A 102 -8.12 4.30 1.05
C ILE A 102 -7.91 2.79 1.00
N LEU A 103 -8.03 2.10 2.14
CA LEU A 103 -7.91 0.64 2.23
C LEU A 103 -8.92 -0.09 1.36
N LYS A 104 -10.14 0.45 1.22
CA LYS A 104 -11.16 -0.12 0.33
C LYS A 104 -10.70 -0.15 -1.14
N LEU A 105 -9.88 0.80 -1.59
CA LEU A 105 -9.35 0.81 -2.95
C LEU A 105 -8.34 -0.31 -3.21
N LEU A 106 -7.70 -0.84 -2.15
CA LEU A 106 -6.68 -1.89 -2.22
C LEU A 106 -7.26 -3.30 -2.20
N GLU A 107 -8.55 -3.47 -1.93
CA GLU A 107 -9.24 -4.77 -1.89
C GLU A 107 -9.13 -5.58 -3.19
N PRO A 108 -9.24 -4.98 -4.40
CA PRO A 108 -9.09 -5.71 -5.66
C PRO A 108 -7.71 -6.33 -5.90
N CYS A 109 -6.68 -5.92 -5.14
CA CYS A 109 -5.33 -6.46 -5.27
C CYS A 109 -5.17 -7.89 -4.72
N GLN A 110 -6.18 -8.41 -4.00
CA GLN A 110 -6.24 -9.79 -3.47
C GLN A 110 -5.01 -10.16 -2.63
N PHE A 111 -4.77 -9.43 -1.54
CA PHE A 111 -3.68 -9.74 -0.62
C PHE A 111 -3.99 -10.95 0.26
N ASP A 112 -3.02 -11.86 0.41
CA ASP A 112 -3.07 -12.98 1.36
C ASP A 112 -2.77 -12.50 2.79
N PHE A 113 -1.90 -11.50 2.91
CA PHE A 113 -1.55 -10.86 4.17
C PHE A 113 -1.69 -9.33 4.08
N ALA A 114 -2.29 -8.73 5.11
CA ALA A 114 -2.28 -7.28 5.33
C ALA A 114 -1.54 -6.96 6.64
N VAL A 115 -0.41 -6.29 6.48
CA VAL A 115 0.55 -5.96 7.55
C VAL A 115 0.52 -4.46 7.79
N PHE A 116 0.40 -4.08 9.06
CA PHE A 116 0.36 -2.69 9.48
C PHE A 116 1.51 -2.42 10.46
N CYS A 117 2.24 -1.32 10.27
CA CYS A 117 3.28 -0.92 11.21
C CYS A 117 3.42 0.60 11.22
N PRO A 118 3.91 1.19 12.33
CA PRO A 118 4.13 2.62 12.37
C PRO A 118 5.29 3.00 11.45
N ASN A 119 5.41 4.29 11.12
CA ASN A 119 6.52 4.82 10.30
C ASN A 119 7.82 4.95 11.12
N ILE A 120 8.13 3.94 11.92
CA ILE A 120 9.28 3.83 12.80
C ILE A 120 10.19 2.76 12.20
N THR A 121 11.45 3.10 11.95
CA THR A 121 12.38 2.21 11.26
C THR A 121 12.78 1.02 12.14
N GLU A 122 13.11 1.24 13.43
CA GLU A 122 13.52 0.21 14.41
C GLU A 122 12.88 0.50 15.78
N THR A 123 12.72 -0.53 16.61
CA THR A 123 12.26 -0.34 17.99
C THR A 123 13.32 0.40 18.80
N ILE A 124 12.97 1.56 19.37
CA ILE A 124 13.89 2.34 20.19
C ILE A 124 14.06 1.63 21.53
N THR A 125 15.28 1.17 21.84
CA THR A 125 15.64 0.65 23.16
C THR A 125 15.59 1.79 24.18
N GLU A 126 14.83 1.57 25.25
CA GLU A 126 14.54 2.54 26.28
C GLU A 126 15.80 2.96 27.06
N ASN A 127 16.14 4.25 27.01
CA ASN A 127 16.85 4.95 28.08
C ASN A 127 16.89 6.45 27.74
N ASN A 128 15.95 7.23 28.26
CA ASN A 128 16.15 8.60 28.79
C ASN A 128 14.81 9.19 29.27
N ALA A 129 14.85 9.91 30.40
CA ALA A 129 13.67 10.34 31.17
C ALA A 129 12.71 11.34 30.47
N ASP A 130 13.01 11.79 29.25
CA ASP A 130 12.12 12.64 28.42
C ASP A 130 11.04 11.81 27.67
N GLN A 131 10.97 10.51 27.96
CA GLN A 131 10.20 9.48 27.24
C GLN A 131 8.67 9.50 27.42
N GLN A 132 8.08 10.29 28.30
CA GLN A 132 6.62 10.24 28.48
C GLN A 132 5.87 10.73 27.23
N ASN A 133 6.28 11.86 26.63
CA ASN A 133 5.68 12.34 25.39
C ASN A 133 6.00 11.44 24.19
N PHE A 134 7.18 10.81 24.20
CA PHE A 134 7.60 9.89 23.16
C PHE A 134 6.82 8.57 23.19
N ASN A 135 6.63 7.98 24.38
CA ASN A 135 5.85 6.75 24.56
C ASN A 135 4.38 6.96 24.21
N VAL A 136 3.79 8.10 24.61
CA VAL A 136 2.44 8.48 24.18
C VAL A 136 2.36 8.60 22.66
N SER A 137 3.40 9.13 22.00
CA SER A 137 3.45 9.21 20.54
C SER A 137 3.55 7.82 19.88
N VAL A 138 4.34 6.89 20.43
CA VAL A 138 4.47 5.52 19.93
C VAL A 138 3.16 4.75 20.09
N GLU A 139 2.51 4.87 21.25
CA GLU A 139 1.21 4.26 21.52
C GLU A 139 0.13 4.79 20.55
N ASN A 140 0.10 6.10 20.30
CA ASN A 140 -0.79 6.69 19.30
C ASN A 140 -0.49 6.16 17.88
N MET A 141 0.79 5.98 17.53
CA MET A 141 1.16 5.40 16.24
C MET A 141 0.75 3.93 16.11
N LEU A 142 0.86 3.14 17.17
CA LEU A 142 0.40 1.74 17.20
C LEU A 142 -1.13 1.64 17.15
N THR A 143 -1.83 2.50 17.89
CA THR A 143 -3.30 2.60 17.84
C THR A 143 -3.78 2.81 16.41
N ARG A 144 -3.15 3.70 15.64
CA ARG A 144 -3.48 3.88 14.22
C ARG A 144 -3.29 2.61 13.38
N CYS A 145 -2.25 1.83 13.67
CA CYS A 145 -2.02 0.57 12.97
C CYS A 145 -3.10 -0.47 13.30
N ILE A 146 -3.56 -0.49 14.55
CA ILE A 146 -4.68 -1.32 15.01
C ILE A 146 -5.98 -0.87 14.33
N ASP A 147 -6.25 0.44 14.25
CA ASP A 147 -7.43 0.98 13.57
C ASP A 147 -7.45 0.64 12.08
N ASN A 148 -6.29 0.70 11.42
CA ASN A 148 -6.13 0.26 10.03
C ASN A 148 -6.42 -1.24 9.89
N GLN A 149 -5.91 -2.07 10.80
CA GLN A 149 -6.19 -3.51 10.83
C GLN A 149 -7.69 -3.78 10.99
N ILE A 150 -8.35 -3.14 11.96
CA ILE A 150 -9.79 -3.31 12.20
C ILE A 150 -10.59 -2.87 10.97
N SER A 151 -10.20 -1.76 10.34
CA SER A 151 -10.83 -1.27 9.11
C SER A 151 -10.70 -2.27 7.97
N TRP A 152 -9.51 -2.84 7.76
CA TRP A 152 -9.28 -3.89 6.76
C TRP A 152 -10.10 -5.15 7.03
N GLN A 153 -10.16 -5.61 8.28
CA GLN A 153 -10.95 -6.78 8.68
C GLN A 153 -12.44 -6.59 8.41
N ARG A 154 -12.97 -5.39 8.70
CA ARG A 154 -14.37 -5.04 8.38
C ARG A 154 -14.61 -5.09 6.88
N LEU A 155 -13.76 -4.47 6.07
CA LEU A 155 -13.87 -4.51 4.61
C LEU A 155 -13.82 -5.94 4.06
N SER A 156 -12.94 -6.77 4.60
CA SER A 156 -12.80 -8.17 4.20
C SER A 156 -13.99 -9.05 4.62
N GLY A 157 -14.70 -8.69 5.70
CA GLY A 157 -15.84 -9.44 6.23
C GLY A 157 -17.22 -8.98 5.75
N THR A 158 -17.35 -7.78 5.18
CA THR A 158 -18.67 -7.18 4.82
C THR A 158 -19.31 -7.85 3.59
N ASP A 159 -18.54 -8.53 2.74
CA ASP A 159 -19.07 -9.20 1.54
C ASP A 159 -19.93 -10.45 1.83
N ILE A 160 -19.79 -11.05 3.02
CA ILE A 160 -20.54 -12.26 3.38
C ILE A 160 -22.04 -11.95 3.60
N GLN A 161 -22.41 -10.70 3.90
CA GLN A 161 -23.80 -10.33 4.20
C GLN A 161 -24.54 -9.63 3.05
N GLN A 162 -23.86 -9.08 2.03
CA GLN A 162 -24.54 -8.40 0.90
C GLN A 162 -24.78 -9.30 -0.32
N GLN A 163 -24.15 -10.48 -0.41
CA GLN A 163 -24.39 -11.43 -1.50
C GLN A 163 -25.51 -12.45 -1.21
N SER A 164 -25.95 -12.62 0.04
CA SER A 164 -26.92 -13.68 0.38
C SER A 164 -28.38 -13.38 0.02
N GLU A 165 -28.73 -12.19 -0.47
CA GLU A 165 -30.12 -11.85 -0.88
C GLU A 165 -30.31 -11.63 -2.38
N SER A 166 -29.25 -11.64 -3.20
CA SER A 166 -29.37 -11.48 -4.67
C SER A 166 -29.01 -12.73 -5.48
N GLU A 167 -28.64 -13.84 -4.83
CA GLU A 167 -28.21 -15.10 -5.49
C GLU A 167 -29.33 -16.12 -5.79
N LEU A 168 -30.58 -15.68 -5.92
CA LEU A 168 -31.61 -16.46 -6.60
C LEU A 168 -32.03 -15.66 -7.82
N LEU A 169 -31.50 -16.01 -9.01
CA LEU A 169 -32.28 -16.11 -10.26
C LEU A 169 -31.49 -16.32 -11.56
N ILE A 170 -30.17 -16.60 -11.60
CA ILE A 170 -29.52 -17.07 -12.85
C ILE A 170 -28.51 -18.20 -12.58
N LYS A 171 -28.92 -19.44 -12.86
CA LYS A 171 -28.03 -20.59 -13.05
C LYS A 171 -27.29 -20.39 -14.37
N ASP A 172 -25.96 -20.22 -14.33
CA ASP A 172 -24.97 -20.53 -15.38
C ASP A 172 -23.82 -19.51 -15.50
N ARG A 173 -23.10 -19.23 -14.40
CA ARG A 173 -21.72 -18.72 -14.51
C ARG A 173 -20.78 -19.37 -13.50
N LEU A 174 -19.66 -19.85 -14.06
CA LEU A 174 -18.32 -20.19 -13.55
C LEU A 174 -18.09 -20.18 -12.03
N PRO A 175 -17.28 -21.12 -11.50
CA PRO A 175 -17.10 -21.31 -10.06
C PRO A 175 -16.72 -19.99 -9.38
N LEU A 176 -17.60 -19.55 -8.48
CA LEU A 176 -17.41 -18.46 -7.54
C LEU A 176 -16.01 -18.62 -6.92
N VAL A 177 -15.09 -17.73 -7.24
CA VAL A 177 -13.76 -17.69 -6.62
C VAL A 177 -13.99 -17.48 -5.12
N ALA A 178 -13.82 -18.54 -4.33
CA ALA A 178 -13.94 -18.46 -2.89
C ALA A 178 -12.94 -17.42 -2.41
N LYS A 179 -13.43 -16.27 -1.94
CA LYS A 179 -12.61 -15.17 -1.43
C LYS A 179 -11.79 -15.71 -0.25
N THR A 180 -10.49 -15.90 -0.47
CA THR A 180 -9.58 -16.39 0.56
C THR A 180 -9.51 -15.37 1.71
N ARG A 181 -9.46 -15.87 2.95
CA ARG A 181 -9.39 -15.01 4.13
C ARG A 181 -8.01 -14.36 4.22
N THR A 182 -7.92 -13.04 4.03
CA THR A 182 -6.70 -12.29 4.27
C THR A 182 -6.31 -12.31 5.75
N HIS A 183 -5.07 -12.68 6.04
CA HIS A 183 -4.52 -12.66 7.40
C HIS A 183 -3.98 -11.26 7.73
N THR A 184 -4.33 -10.73 8.90
CA THR A 184 -3.91 -9.39 9.30
C THR A 184 -2.93 -9.42 10.47
N LEU A 185 -1.91 -8.57 10.44
CA LEU A 185 -0.86 -8.48 11.47
C LEU A 185 -0.47 -7.02 11.75
N VAL A 186 -0.09 -6.73 12.99
CA VAL A 186 0.48 -5.43 13.39
C VAL A 186 1.89 -5.66 13.93
N PHE A 187 2.85 -4.87 13.46
CA PHE A 187 4.24 -4.91 13.90
C PHE A 187 4.67 -3.58 14.54
N PRO A 188 5.62 -3.62 15.48
CA PRO A 188 6.06 -2.42 16.20
C PRO A 188 6.93 -1.47 15.35
N CYS A 189 7.55 -1.96 14.27
CA CYS A 189 8.40 -1.14 13.40
C CYS A 189 8.54 -1.76 12.00
N ILE A 190 9.04 -0.98 11.05
CA ILE A 190 9.29 -1.36 9.67
C ILE A 190 10.22 -2.57 9.58
N LEU A 191 11.34 -2.56 10.30
CA LEU A 191 12.32 -3.66 10.23
C LEU A 191 11.70 -5.01 10.63
N SER A 192 10.94 -5.05 11.73
CA SER A 192 10.27 -6.28 12.18
C SER A 192 9.25 -6.82 11.17
N ALA A 193 8.51 -5.92 10.51
CA ALA A 193 7.58 -6.28 9.45
C ALA A 193 8.32 -6.83 8.23
N LEU A 194 9.38 -6.17 7.76
CA LEU A 194 10.18 -6.60 6.61
C LEU A 194 10.87 -7.95 6.86
N GLN A 195 11.43 -8.16 8.05
CA GLN A 195 12.00 -9.45 8.45
C GLN A 195 10.93 -10.54 8.42
N TRP A 196 9.76 -10.30 9.02
CA TRP A 196 8.66 -11.27 8.98
C TRP A 196 8.09 -11.50 7.57
N ILE A 197 8.03 -10.50 6.70
CA ILE A 197 7.52 -10.69 5.33
C ILE A 197 8.52 -11.50 4.49
N SER A 198 9.80 -11.15 4.57
CA SER A 198 10.85 -11.79 3.76
C SER A 198 11.22 -13.19 4.24
N GLN A 199 11.01 -13.51 5.52
CA GLN A 199 11.40 -14.79 6.13
C GLN A 199 12.88 -15.15 5.86
N GLY A 200 13.76 -14.14 5.82
CA GLY A 200 15.20 -14.32 5.52
C GLY A 200 15.54 -14.62 4.06
N ARG A 201 14.56 -14.49 3.15
CA ARG A 201 14.73 -14.74 1.70
C ARG A 201 15.11 -13.49 0.91
N ASP A 202 15.13 -12.32 1.55
CA ASP A 202 15.63 -11.08 0.98
C ASP A 202 17.16 -10.99 1.19
N VAL A 203 17.89 -10.90 0.09
CA VAL A 203 19.37 -10.86 0.08
C VAL A 203 19.96 -9.60 0.68
N VAL A 204 19.28 -8.46 0.54
CA VAL A 204 19.75 -7.15 1.05
C VAL A 204 19.55 -7.09 2.56
N LEU A 205 18.37 -7.44 3.04
CA LEU A 205 18.05 -7.51 4.47
C LEU A 205 18.91 -8.54 5.21
N ALA A 206 19.18 -9.69 4.59
CA ALA A 206 20.06 -10.70 5.16
C ALA A 206 21.52 -10.21 5.28
N THR A 207 21.99 -9.40 4.33
CA THR A 207 23.36 -8.87 4.30
C THR A 207 23.56 -7.69 5.26
N ALA A 208 22.50 -6.93 5.56
CA ALA A 208 22.56 -5.77 6.45
C ALA A 208 22.97 -6.11 7.91
N GLY A 209 22.98 -7.39 8.30
CA GLY A 209 23.47 -7.83 9.62
C GLY A 209 22.59 -7.40 10.80
N SER A 210 21.43 -6.79 10.54
CA SER A 210 20.47 -6.40 11.58
C SER A 210 19.97 -7.64 12.33
N PRO A 211 19.98 -7.65 13.68
CA PRO A 211 19.48 -8.78 14.44
C PRO A 211 18.01 -9.03 14.11
N TYR A 212 17.66 -10.30 13.96
CA TYR A 212 16.26 -10.69 13.77
C TYR A 212 15.49 -10.34 15.03
N LEU A 213 14.49 -9.47 14.91
CA LEU A 213 13.71 -9.05 16.07
C LEU A 213 12.82 -10.22 16.54
N PRO A 214 12.79 -10.53 17.84
CA PRO A 214 11.97 -11.63 18.34
C PRO A 214 10.49 -11.37 18.05
N VAL A 215 9.86 -12.32 17.36
CA VAL A 215 8.42 -12.32 17.11
C VAL A 215 7.80 -13.51 17.85
N GLN A 216 6.61 -13.33 18.43
CA GLN A 216 5.91 -14.40 19.15
C GLN A 216 5.75 -15.65 18.28
N SER A 217 5.91 -16.84 18.87
CA SER A 217 5.84 -18.12 18.14
C SER A 217 4.54 -18.32 17.36
N SER A 218 3.42 -17.80 17.89
CA SER A 218 2.11 -17.82 17.23
C SER A 218 2.07 -16.99 15.94
N ILE A 219 2.84 -15.91 15.86
CA ILE A 219 2.97 -15.05 14.67
C ILE A 219 3.98 -15.64 13.69
N THR A 220 5.05 -16.25 14.19
CA THR A 220 6.03 -16.98 13.36
C THR A 220 5.38 -18.14 12.62
N ALA A 221 4.49 -18.89 13.28
CA ALA A 221 3.75 -19.99 12.65
C ALA A 221 2.88 -19.53 11.47
N LYS A 222 2.33 -18.31 11.52
CA LYS A 222 1.52 -17.74 10.42
C LYS A 222 2.32 -17.45 9.15
N ALA A 223 3.65 -17.49 9.21
CA ALA A 223 4.53 -17.21 8.08
C ALA A 223 4.84 -18.45 7.23
N GLU A 224 4.31 -19.62 7.56
CA GLU A 224 4.49 -20.85 6.79
C GLU A 224 4.22 -20.66 5.28
N PRO A 225 3.10 -20.03 4.84
CA PRO A 225 2.86 -19.78 3.42
C PRO A 225 3.95 -18.91 2.76
N LEU A 226 4.54 -17.96 3.49
CA LEU A 226 5.62 -17.10 2.96
C LEU A 226 6.92 -17.87 2.73
N ARG A 227 7.16 -18.95 3.49
CA ARG A 227 8.33 -19.83 3.33
C ARG A 227 8.16 -20.79 2.15
N GLU A 228 6.94 -21.29 1.96
CA GLU A 228 6.61 -22.26 0.91
C GLU A 228 6.36 -21.62 -0.45
N ALA A 229 5.98 -20.34 -0.48
CA ALA A 229 5.73 -19.61 -1.72
C ALA A 229 6.95 -19.61 -2.62
N ALA A 230 6.75 -19.77 -3.93
CA ALA A 230 7.85 -19.62 -4.87
C ALA A 230 8.26 -18.14 -4.97
N HIS A 231 7.30 -17.22 -4.83
CA HIS A 231 7.54 -15.78 -4.87
C HIS A 231 6.67 -15.02 -3.87
N VAL A 232 7.18 -13.90 -3.35
CA VAL A 232 6.46 -13.00 -2.45
C VAL A 232 6.42 -11.60 -3.07
N SER A 233 5.22 -11.10 -3.37
CA SER A 233 4.97 -9.76 -3.90
C SER A 233 4.49 -8.83 -2.79
N VAL A 234 5.25 -7.80 -2.46
CA VAL A 234 4.99 -6.91 -1.32
C VAL A 234 4.64 -5.52 -1.82
N LEU A 235 3.40 -5.05 -1.65
CA LEU A 235 3.04 -3.65 -1.88
C LEU A 235 3.25 -2.84 -0.59
N VAL A 236 4.09 -1.81 -0.65
CA VAL A 236 4.29 -0.84 0.43
C VAL A 236 3.67 0.49 0.02
N THR A 237 2.63 0.93 0.75
CA THR A 237 1.88 2.14 0.39
C THR A 237 1.19 2.81 1.58
N GLY A 238 0.48 3.91 1.34
CA GLY A 238 -0.27 4.67 2.35
C GLY A 238 0.46 5.90 2.89
N SER A 239 1.80 5.95 2.78
CA SER A 239 2.59 7.11 3.18
C SER A 239 3.98 7.09 2.56
N LEU A 240 4.47 8.26 2.12
CA LEU A 240 5.88 8.42 1.74
C LEU A 240 6.85 8.17 2.90
N HIS A 241 6.44 8.41 4.16
CA HIS A 241 7.31 8.16 5.32
C HIS A 241 7.52 6.66 5.53
N LEU A 242 6.47 5.85 5.32
CA LEU A 242 6.58 4.39 5.37
C LEU A 242 7.51 3.89 4.26
N VAL A 243 7.28 4.34 3.03
CA VAL A 243 8.07 3.94 1.87
C VAL A 243 9.54 4.36 2.02
N GLY A 244 9.81 5.59 2.47
CA GLY A 244 11.18 6.03 2.76
C GLY A 244 11.84 5.21 3.86
N GLY A 245 11.11 4.86 4.92
CA GLY A 245 11.62 4.00 5.99
C GLY A 245 11.90 2.56 5.53
N VAL A 246 11.14 2.03 4.57
CA VAL A 246 11.40 0.75 3.92
C VAL A 246 12.64 0.83 3.02
N LEU A 247 12.73 1.87 2.19
CA LEU A 247 13.86 2.09 1.27
C LEU A 247 15.19 2.14 2.01
N LYS A 248 15.23 2.71 3.22
CA LYS A 248 16.42 2.71 4.09
C LYS A 248 17.04 1.31 4.28
N TYR A 249 16.22 0.25 4.26
CA TYR A 249 16.69 -1.12 4.43
C TYR A 249 16.85 -1.89 3.13
N LEU A 250 16.08 -1.52 2.10
CA LEU A 250 16.03 -2.25 0.84
C LEU A 250 16.98 -1.68 -0.22
N ASP A 251 17.36 -0.42 -0.10
CA ASP A 251 18.24 0.23 -1.06
C ASP A 251 19.47 0.82 -0.34
N PRO A 252 20.60 0.09 -0.32
CA PRO A 252 21.84 0.56 0.29
C PRO A 252 22.38 1.85 -0.34
N SER A 253 22.00 2.17 -1.59
CA SER A 253 22.46 3.37 -2.29
C SER A 253 21.82 4.66 -1.74
N LEU A 254 20.69 4.53 -1.03
CA LEU A 254 19.98 5.65 -0.40
C LEU A 254 20.40 5.88 1.06
N ALA A 255 21.26 5.03 1.62
CA ALA A 255 21.73 5.12 3.00
C ALA A 255 23.00 5.99 3.17
N SER A 256 23.53 6.54 2.08
CA SER A 256 24.74 7.38 2.03
C SER A 256 24.47 8.88 2.09
#